data_AF-H2JEV9-F1
#
_entry.id   AF-H2JEV9-F1
#
_cell.length_a   1.000
_cell.length_b   1.000
_cell.length_c   1.000
_cell.angle_alpha   90.00
_cell.angle_beta   90.00
_cell.angle_gamma   90.00
#
_symmetry.space_group_name_H-M   'P 1'
#
loop_
_entity.id
_entity.type
_entity.pdbx_description
1 polymer ?
#
loop_
_entity_poly.entity_id
_entity_poly.type
_entity_poly.pdbx_seq_one_letter_code
_entity_poly.pdbx_strand_id
1 'polypeptide(L)'
;MHNNKLLKYLIIAFLLVYLIISILVIINFNKINNTGINNNATQTQILNITNPNNEMSEKIDINHCSKEALISLPKIGNKTADNIIKHRPYKDIWELDKIDRIGAETIQVIKDMVVCK
;
A
#
# COMPACT_ATOMS: atom_id res chain seq x y z
N MET A 1 -19.24 51.15 34.94
CA MET A 1 -18.93 51.29 33.49
C MET A 1 -17.53 50.80 33.08
N HIS A 2 -16.64 50.39 34.00
CA HIS A 2 -15.27 49.97 33.69
C HIS A 2 -15.14 48.47 33.31
N ASN A 3 -15.93 47.60 33.95
CA ASN A 3 -15.85 46.14 33.78
C ASN A 3 -16.22 45.66 32.37
N ASN A 4 -17.09 46.39 31.66
CA ASN A 4 -17.49 46.05 30.29
C ASN A 4 -16.37 46.30 29.27
N LYS A 5 -15.45 47.23 29.56
CA LYS A 5 -14.28 47.48 28.70
C LYS A 5 -13.26 46.36 28.86
N LEU A 6 -12.96 45.97 30.10
CA LEU A 6 -12.11 44.82 30.41
C LEU A 6 -12.64 43.51 29.81
N LEU A 7 -13.94 43.24 29.93
CA LEU A 7 -14.56 42.06 29.34
C LEU A 7 -14.43 42.03 27.81
N LYS A 8 -14.58 43.18 27.14
CA LYS A 8 -14.40 43.29 25.68
C LYS A 8 -12.96 42.99 25.27
N TYR A 9 -11.96 43.51 25.98
CA TYR A 9 -10.57 43.20 25.69
C TYR A 9 -10.25 41.71 25.90
N LEU A 10 -10.84 41.09 26.92
CA LEU A 10 -10.67 39.66 27.18
C LEU A 10 -11.24 38.80 26.04
N ILE A 11 -12.45 39.13 25.55
CA ILE A 11 -13.07 38.44 24.40
C ILE A 11 -12.24 38.63 23.13
N ILE A 12 -11.77 39.85 22.87
CA ILE A 12 -10.91 40.15 21.72
C ILE A 12 -9.59 39.37 21.81
N ALA A 13 -8.99 39.28 23.00
CA ALA A 13 -7.77 38.51 23.21
C ALA A 13 -7.97 37.01 22.90
N PHE A 14 -9.08 36.41 23.35
CA PHE A 14 -9.39 35.01 23.02
C PHE A 14 -9.61 34.80 21.51
N LEU A 15 -10.28 35.72 20.82
CA LEU A 15 -10.47 35.65 19.37
C LEU A 15 -9.13 35.73 18.61
N LEU A 16 -8.22 36.60 19.04
CA LEU A 16 -6.88 36.71 18.45
C LEU A 16 -6.05 35.44 18.69
N VAL A 17 -6.09 34.89 19.90
CA VAL A 17 -5.39 33.63 20.22
C VAL A 17 -5.93 32.47 19.39
N TYR A 18 -7.25 32.34 19.25
CA TYR A 18 -7.87 31.32 18.42
C TYR A 18 -7.49 31.46 16.94
N LEU A 19 -7.46 32.69 16.42
CA LEU A 19 -7.03 32.98 15.04
C LEU A 19 -5.58 32.52 14.80
N ILE A 20 -4.67 32.83 15.72
CA ILE A 20 -3.26 32.43 15.63
C ILE A 20 -3.13 30.90 15.65
N ILE A 21 -3.84 30.21 16.55
CA ILE A 21 -3.81 28.74 16.64
C ILE A 21 -4.31 28.10 15.34
N SER A 22 -5.41 28.62 14.77
CA SER A 22 -5.97 28.14 13.51
C SER A 22 -4.97 28.26 12.34
N ILE A 23 -4.29 29.42 12.23
CA ILE A 23 -3.27 29.65 11.21
C ILE A 23 -2.09 28.67 11.36
N LEU A 24 -1.63 28.42 12.59
CA LEU A 24 -0.56 27.46 12.87
C LEU A 24 -0.92 26.03 12.45
N VAL A 25 -2.17 25.61 12.65
CA VAL A 25 -2.66 24.28 12.22
C VAL A 25 -2.66 24.17 10.70
N ILE A 26 -3.12 25.19 9.97
CA ILE A 26 -3.18 25.21 8.50
C ILE A 26 -1.77 25.11 7.88
N ILE A 27 -0.79 25.83 8.41
CA ILE A 27 0.60 25.78 7.93
C ILE A 27 1.18 24.37 8.09
N ASN A 28 0.92 23.71 9.21
CA ASN A 28 1.40 22.35 9.46
C ASN A 28 0.73 21.31 8.54
N PHE A 29 -0.58 21.46 8.26
CA PHE A 29 -1.30 20.55 7.36
C PHE A 29 -0.75 20.58 5.93
N ASN A 30 -0.40 21.76 5.42
CA ASN A 30 0.19 21.90 4.08
C ASN A 30 1.56 21.21 3.93
N LYS A 31 2.33 21.08 5.02
CA LYS A 31 3.62 20.40 5.01
C LYS A 31 3.48 18.87 4.87
N ILE A 32 2.45 18.30 5.50
CA ILE A 32 2.18 16.85 5.47
C ILE A 32 1.76 16.39 4.07
N ASN A 33 1.03 17.23 3.34
CA ASN A 33 0.52 16.89 2.00
C ASN A 33 1.57 17.02 0.88
N ASN A 34 2.75 17.56 1.19
CA ASN A 34 3.83 17.79 0.24
C ASN A 34 5.06 16.88 0.47
N THR A 35 4.97 15.87 1.34
CA THR A 35 5.91 14.74 1.27
C THR A 35 5.43 13.76 0.19
N GLY A 36 5.49 14.25 -1.04
CA GLY A 36 5.45 13.42 -2.22
C GLY A 36 6.65 12.49 -2.21
N ILE A 37 6.37 11.24 -1.88
CA ILE A 37 7.08 10.03 -2.27
C ILE A 37 8.11 10.30 -3.40
N ASN A 38 9.39 10.40 -3.02
CA ASN A 38 10.52 10.30 -3.94
C ASN A 38 10.77 8.82 -4.24
N ASN A 39 9.89 8.24 -5.07
CA ASN A 39 10.13 6.97 -5.72
C ASN A 39 11.23 7.17 -6.77
N ASN A 40 12.48 6.96 -6.38
CA ASN A 40 13.52 6.56 -7.33
C ASN A 40 13.24 5.12 -7.78
N ALA A 41 12.24 4.98 -8.64
CA ALA A 41 12.12 3.87 -9.57
C ALA A 41 11.60 4.48 -10.87
N THR A 42 12.51 4.75 -11.80
CA THR A 42 12.18 5.04 -13.18
C THR A 42 11.41 3.85 -13.75
N GLN A 43 10.08 3.94 -13.77
CA GLN A 43 9.27 3.18 -14.70
C GLN A 43 8.29 4.14 -15.37
N THR A 44 8.67 4.58 -16.56
CA THR A 44 7.78 5.21 -17.52
C THR A 44 6.77 4.16 -17.97
N GLN A 45 5.68 3.99 -17.22
CA GLN A 45 4.49 3.29 -17.72
C GLN A 45 3.78 4.24 -18.68
N ILE A 46 3.99 4.01 -19.97
CA ILE A 46 3.10 4.53 -21.00
C ILE A 46 1.78 3.77 -20.87
N LEU A 47 0.70 4.56 -20.78
CA LEU A 47 -0.69 4.20 -20.60
C LEU A 47 -1.18 3.16 -21.61
N ASN A 48 -1.72 2.04 -21.11
CA ASN A 48 -2.66 1.21 -21.88
C ASN A 48 -4.00 1.21 -21.14
N ILE A 49 -4.79 2.25 -21.40
CA ILE A 49 -6.19 2.37 -20.98
C ILE A 49 -7.01 1.42 -21.84
N THR A 50 -7.52 0.32 -21.27
CA THR A 50 -8.96 -0.04 -21.26
C THR A 50 -9.18 -1.38 -20.54
N ASN A 51 -9.72 -1.35 -19.32
CA ASN A 51 -10.83 -2.21 -18.94
C ASN A 51 -11.49 -1.68 -17.65
N PRO A 52 -12.62 -0.96 -17.71
CA PRO A 52 -13.44 -0.77 -16.53
C PRO A 52 -14.10 -2.11 -16.22
N ASN A 53 -14.20 -2.46 -14.93
CA ASN A 53 -14.76 -3.71 -14.39
C ASN A 53 -13.70 -4.79 -14.10
N ASN A 54 -12.94 -4.63 -13.02
CA ASN A 54 -12.67 -5.76 -12.13
C ASN A 54 -12.20 -5.24 -10.77
N GLU A 55 -13.13 -5.20 -9.82
CA GLU A 55 -12.87 -5.29 -8.37
C GLU A 55 -12.26 -6.68 -8.09
N MET A 56 -11.08 -6.95 -8.61
CA MET A 56 -10.40 -8.23 -8.48
C MET A 56 -9.06 -7.92 -7.84
N SER A 57 -8.96 -8.23 -6.55
CA SER A 57 -7.72 -8.31 -5.77
C SER A 57 -6.55 -8.64 -6.70
N GLU A 58 -5.60 -7.72 -6.82
CA GLU A 58 -4.46 -7.84 -7.73
C GLU A 58 -3.76 -9.18 -7.48
N LYS A 59 -3.89 -10.12 -8.42
CA LYS A 59 -3.32 -11.46 -8.27
C LYS A 59 -1.80 -11.36 -8.24
N ILE A 60 -1.18 -12.10 -7.34
CA ILE A 60 0.28 -12.10 -7.15
C ILE A 60 0.94 -12.85 -8.31
N ASP A 61 1.81 -12.17 -9.03
CA ASP A 61 2.61 -12.80 -10.09
C ASP A 61 3.75 -13.63 -9.50
N ILE A 62 3.67 -14.96 -9.60
CA ILE A 62 4.64 -15.87 -8.98
C ILE A 62 6.06 -15.75 -9.55
N ASN A 63 6.19 -15.23 -10.78
CA ASN A 63 7.48 -15.07 -11.46
C ASN A 63 8.22 -13.80 -11.05
N HIS A 64 7.49 -12.76 -10.65
CA HIS A 64 8.07 -11.43 -10.41
C HIS A 64 7.84 -10.88 -9.00
N CYS A 65 6.98 -11.51 -8.19
CA CYS A 65 6.68 -11.00 -6.86
C CYS A 65 7.86 -11.12 -5.88
N SER A 66 7.80 -10.34 -4.81
CA SER A 66 8.77 -10.43 -3.71
C SER A 66 8.57 -11.69 -2.87
N LYS A 67 9.57 -12.02 -2.05
CA LYS A 67 9.47 -13.15 -1.12
C LYS A 67 8.34 -12.97 -0.12
N GLU A 68 8.14 -11.74 0.37
CA GLU A 68 7.10 -11.39 1.33
C GLU A 68 5.70 -11.59 0.74
N ALA A 69 5.53 -11.26 -0.56
CA ALA A 69 4.29 -11.52 -1.28
C ALA A 69 4.02 -13.02 -1.48
N LEU A 70 5.06 -13.86 -1.61
CA LEU A 70 4.87 -15.31 -1.59
C LEU A 70 4.47 -15.81 -0.19
N ILE A 71 5.08 -15.26 0.86
CA ILE A 71 4.79 -15.66 2.25
C ILE A 71 3.38 -15.23 2.69
N SER A 72 2.81 -14.19 2.09
CA SER A 72 1.42 -13.80 2.38
C SER A 72 0.39 -14.80 1.84
N LEU A 73 0.79 -15.71 0.94
CA LEU A 73 -0.08 -16.76 0.43
C LEU A 73 -0.32 -17.84 1.50
N PRO A 74 -1.55 -18.36 1.60
CA PRO A 74 -1.85 -19.46 2.51
C PRO A 74 -1.01 -20.69 2.18
N LYS A 75 -0.55 -21.40 3.22
CA LYS A 75 0.32 -22.61 3.13
C LYS A 75 1.73 -22.36 2.56
N ILE A 76 2.12 -21.12 2.24
CA ILE A 76 3.48 -20.78 1.78
C ILE A 76 4.27 -20.13 2.93
N GLY A 77 5.35 -20.80 3.36
CA GLY A 77 6.27 -20.27 4.36
C GLY A 77 7.62 -19.86 3.76
N ASN A 78 8.49 -19.28 4.58
CA ASN A 78 9.83 -18.80 4.17
C ASN A 78 10.60 -19.78 3.26
N LYS A 79 10.75 -21.04 3.68
CA LYS A 79 11.49 -22.06 2.91
C LYS A 79 10.84 -22.36 1.56
N THR A 80 9.51 -22.40 1.52
CA THR A 80 8.76 -22.64 0.29
C THR A 80 8.90 -21.45 -0.65
N ALA A 81 8.77 -20.22 -0.14
CA ALA A 81 8.97 -19.00 -0.91
C ALA A 81 10.39 -18.92 -1.52
N ASP A 82 11.42 -19.26 -0.75
CA ASP A 82 12.80 -19.33 -1.25
C ASP A 82 12.94 -20.35 -2.39
N ASN A 83 12.34 -21.53 -2.23
CA ASN A 83 12.36 -22.54 -3.28
C ASN A 83 11.59 -22.10 -4.53
N ILE A 84 10.46 -21.40 -4.37
CA ILE A 84 9.69 -20.85 -5.48
C ILE A 84 10.56 -19.85 -6.26
N ILE A 85 11.21 -18.91 -5.58
CA ILE A 85 12.07 -17.91 -6.21
C ILE A 85 13.23 -18.57 -6.97
N LYS A 86 13.85 -19.59 -6.37
CA LYS A 86 14.99 -20.31 -6.95
C LYS A 86 14.66 -21.01 -8.28
N HIS A 87 13.42 -21.47 -8.45
CA HIS A 87 13.01 -22.24 -9.63
C HIS A 87 12.18 -21.43 -10.64
N ARG A 88 12.12 -20.10 -10.50
CA ARG A 88 11.57 -19.23 -11.54
C ARG A 88 12.34 -19.39 -12.86
N PRO A 89 11.70 -19.22 -14.02
CA PRO A 89 10.29 -18.89 -14.22
C PRO A 89 9.38 -20.11 -14.33
N TYR A 90 8.10 -19.90 -14.05
CA TYR A 90 7.01 -20.87 -14.23
C TYR A 90 6.11 -20.45 -15.39
N LYS A 91 5.70 -21.42 -16.19
CA LYS A 91 4.73 -21.21 -17.29
C LYS A 91 3.28 -21.33 -16.81
N ASP A 92 3.06 -22.15 -15.79
CA ASP A 92 1.76 -22.44 -15.23
C ASP A 92 1.88 -22.70 -13.74
N ILE A 93 0.81 -22.45 -13.00
CA ILE A 93 0.78 -22.61 -11.55
C ILE A 93 1.00 -24.08 -11.13
N TRP A 94 0.59 -25.01 -11.98
CA TRP A 94 0.78 -26.44 -11.74
C TRP A 94 2.25 -26.87 -11.74
N GLU A 95 3.16 -26.05 -12.29
CA GLU A 95 4.60 -26.31 -12.20
C GLU A 95 5.15 -26.15 -10.77
N LEU A 96 4.41 -25.49 -9.87
CA LEU A 96 4.75 -25.39 -8.46
C LEU A 96 4.73 -26.75 -7.74
N ASP A 97 4.04 -27.76 -8.28
CA ASP A 97 4.00 -29.12 -7.70
C ASP A 97 5.39 -29.79 -7.67
N LYS A 98 6.33 -29.31 -8.49
CA LYS A 98 7.73 -29.77 -8.50
C LYS A 98 8.54 -29.21 -7.34
N ILE A 99 8.02 -28.23 -6.62
CA ILE A 99 8.72 -27.56 -5.51
C ILE A 99 8.47 -28.33 -4.23
N ASP A 100 9.57 -28.64 -3.53
CA ASP A 100 9.50 -29.27 -2.21
C ASP A 100 8.51 -28.55 -1.30
N ARG A 101 7.59 -29.33 -0.72
CA ARG A 101 6.53 -28.89 0.22
C ARG A 101 5.35 -28.15 -0.42
N ILE A 102 5.28 -28.10 -1.75
CA ILE A 102 4.06 -27.72 -2.47
C ILE A 102 3.47 -29.01 -3.04
N GLY A 103 2.17 -29.19 -2.83
CA GLY A 103 1.41 -30.25 -3.49
C GLY A 103 0.13 -29.68 -4.09
N ALA A 104 -0.58 -30.51 -4.84
CA ALA A 104 -1.86 -30.16 -5.48
C ALA A 104 -2.85 -29.43 -4.55
N GLU A 105 -2.92 -29.81 -3.27
CA GLU A 105 -3.82 -29.19 -2.30
C GLU A 105 -3.43 -27.73 -1.97
N THR A 106 -2.14 -27.42 -1.94
CA THR A 106 -1.65 -26.03 -1.77
C THR A 106 -1.97 -25.21 -3.02
N ILE A 107 -1.70 -25.77 -4.21
CA ILE A 107 -1.95 -25.11 -5.50
C ILE A 107 -3.43 -24.76 -5.65
N GLN A 108 -4.33 -25.68 -5.29
CA GLN A 108 -5.78 -25.45 -5.35
C GLN A 108 -6.25 -24.28 -4.48
N VAL A 109 -5.59 -24.05 -3.33
CA VAL A 109 -5.94 -22.93 -2.44
C VAL A 109 -5.43 -21.59 -2.99
N ILE A 110 -4.23 -21.57 -3.59
CA ILE A 110 -3.59 -20.32 -4.03
C ILE A 110 -3.90 -19.95 -5.48
N LYS A 111 -4.46 -20.86 -6.30
CA LYS A 111 -4.69 -20.64 -7.74
C LYS A 111 -5.50 -19.40 -8.10
N ASP A 112 -6.44 -19.02 -7.24
CA ASP A 112 -7.29 -17.86 -7.48
C ASP A 112 -6.62 -16.55 -7.04
N MET A 113 -5.53 -16.64 -6.25
CA MET A 113 -4.77 -15.52 -5.71
C MET A 113 -3.52 -15.17 -6.53
N VAL A 114 -3.09 -16.06 -7.42
CA VAL A 114 -1.83 -15.92 -8.14
C VAL A 114 -2.00 -16.02 -9.66
N VAL A 115 -1.00 -15.52 -10.38
CA VAL A 115 -0.87 -15.62 -11.85
C VAL A 115 0.57 -15.93 -12.22
N CYS A 116 0.77 -16.48 -13.42
CA CYS A 116 2.09 -16.65 -14.03
C CYS A 116 2.16 -15.69 -15.21
N LYS A 117 2.93 -14.60 -15.09
CA LYS A 117 3.17 -13.66 -16.20
C LYS A 117 4.66 -13.57 -16.53
#